data_AF-A0A0M0JEW4-F1
#
_entry.id   AF-A0A0M0JEW4-F1
#
_cell.length_a   1.000
_cell.length_b   1.000
_cell.length_c   1.000
_cell.angle_alpha   90.00
_cell.angle_beta   90.00
_cell.angle_gamma   90.00
#
_symmetry.space_group_name_H-M   'P 1'
#
loop_
_entity.id
_entity.type
_entity.pdbx_description
1 polymer ?
#
loop_
_entity_poly.entity_id
_entity_poly.type
_entity_poly.pdbx_seq_one_letter_code
_entity_poly.pdbx_strand_id
1 'polypeptide(L)'
;MRDFIARKTAEHIRQGNIQHKSHLEHMKPVVDSVMDTEIAAIARAELAAASAARRAEMEAKRKAAVKEYYALLKSKTTVIDDLMDTEAAAIARGRMAAESSARKETESAEIRRENAEMKKRLKNVKTSLDTDITDEIAGAAREERAAAAMARRAAKIEKIKAENEAMRQRLSNTKAKTDDDVLDDELAGGGNIAALRDKKAADSKDSKAAVAKVLKSENSAMGKRIANTHSKTDDGNGIQF
;
A
#
# COMPACT_ATOMS: atom_id res chain seq x y z
N MET A 1 16.21 -6.44 -40.93
CA MET A 1 16.31 -5.13 -40.26
C MET A 1 15.12 -4.80 -39.35
N ARG A 2 13.86 -4.99 -39.79
CA ARG A 2 12.67 -4.69 -38.97
C ARG A 2 12.60 -5.47 -37.65
N ASP A 3 12.95 -6.75 -37.65
CA ASP A 3 12.91 -7.59 -36.44
C ASP A 3 13.97 -7.24 -35.39
N PHE A 4 15.11 -6.71 -35.83
CA PHE A 4 16.18 -6.25 -34.93
C PHE A 4 15.76 -4.97 -34.19
N ILE A 5 15.10 -4.05 -34.89
CA ILE A 5 14.57 -2.82 -34.30
C ILE A 5 13.46 -3.14 -33.30
N ALA A 6 12.56 -4.08 -33.63
CA ALA A 6 11.47 -4.50 -32.77
C ALA A 6 11.95 -5.20 -31.48
N ARG A 7 12.99 -6.04 -31.56
CA ARG A 7 13.60 -6.66 -30.37
C ARG A 7 14.26 -5.63 -29.47
N LYS A 8 15.01 -4.68 -30.05
CA LYS A 8 15.70 -3.63 -29.29
C LYS A 8 14.72 -2.70 -28.57
N THR A 9 13.59 -2.32 -29.19
CA THR A 9 12.55 -1.52 -28.53
C THR A 9 11.84 -2.29 -27.43
N ALA A 10 11.55 -3.58 -27.63
CA ALA A 10 10.93 -4.42 -26.60
C ALA A 10 11.84 -4.58 -25.36
N GLU A 11 13.15 -4.76 -25.56
CA GLU A 11 14.12 -4.82 -24.46
C GLU A 11 14.22 -3.49 -23.70
N HIS A 12 14.20 -2.36 -24.42
CA HIS A 12 14.25 -1.05 -23.80
C HIS A 12 13.02 -0.75 -22.94
N ILE A 13 11.82 -1.12 -23.40
CA ILE A 13 10.58 -1.03 -22.63
C ILE A 13 10.65 -1.92 -21.39
N ARG A 14 11.19 -3.14 -21.53
CA ARG A 14 11.31 -4.09 -20.42
C ARG A 14 12.27 -3.57 -19.34
N GLN A 15 13.42 -3.01 -19.74
CA GLN A 15 14.36 -2.37 -18.81
C GLN A 15 13.75 -1.15 -18.13
N GLY A 16 13.05 -0.29 -18.87
CA GLY A 16 12.36 0.88 -18.29
C GLY A 16 11.30 0.49 -17.25
N ASN A 17 10.55 -0.58 -17.51
CA ASN A 17 9.55 -1.09 -16.56
C ASN A 17 10.18 -1.66 -15.28
N ILE A 18 11.34 -2.32 -15.38
CA ILE A 18 12.08 -2.83 -14.22
C ILE A 18 12.59 -1.66 -13.37
N GLN A 19 13.16 -0.63 -14.01
CA GLN A 19 13.66 0.57 -13.32
C GLN A 19 12.52 1.37 -12.64
N HIS A 20 11.36 1.48 -13.29
CA HIS A 20 10.20 2.16 -12.72
C HIS A 20 9.65 1.40 -11.50
N LYS A 21 9.59 0.06 -11.57
CA LYS A 21 9.20 -0.76 -10.41
C LYS A 21 10.17 -0.62 -9.25
N SER A 22 11.48 -0.68 -9.50
CA SER A 22 12.46 -0.48 -8.43
C SER A 22 12.36 0.92 -7.83
N HIS A 23 12.10 1.95 -8.63
CA HIS A 23 11.95 3.32 -8.11
C HIS A 23 10.71 3.46 -7.22
N LEU A 24 9.58 2.85 -7.61
CA LEU A 24 8.36 2.83 -6.79
C LEU A 24 8.54 2.09 -5.47
N GLU A 25 9.29 0.99 -5.46
CA GLU A 25 9.57 0.23 -4.23
C GLU A 25 10.44 1.00 -3.22
N HIS A 26 11.24 1.97 -3.69
CA HIS A 26 12.10 2.79 -2.83
C HIS A 26 11.52 4.17 -2.51
N MET A 27 10.38 4.54 -3.11
CA MET A 27 9.65 5.74 -2.71
C MET A 27 9.00 5.50 -1.35
N LYS A 28 9.47 6.23 -0.33
CA LYS A 28 8.77 6.30 0.95
C LYS A 28 7.34 6.78 0.69
N PRO A 29 6.31 6.15 1.30
CA PRO A 29 4.94 6.60 1.13
C PRO A 29 4.85 8.06 1.57
N VAL A 30 4.25 8.90 0.72
CA VAL A 30 3.85 10.25 1.08
C VAL A 30 2.71 10.10 2.07
N VAL A 31 3.04 10.13 3.37
CA VAL A 31 2.04 10.14 4.42
C VAL A 31 1.54 11.58 4.53
N ASP A 32 0.41 11.86 3.90
CA ASP A 32 -0.38 13.05 4.24
C ASP A 32 -0.61 13.04 5.76
N SER A 33 -0.44 14.20 6.38
CA SER A 33 -0.35 14.41 7.83
C SER A 33 -1.31 13.54 8.65
N VAL A 34 -0.74 12.84 9.63
CA VAL A 34 -1.36 11.86 10.53
C VAL A 34 -2.67 12.35 11.19
N MET A 35 -2.89 13.65 11.34
CA MET A 35 -4.07 14.25 11.97
C MET A 35 -5.39 14.03 11.20
N ASP A 36 -5.37 13.94 9.87
CA ASP A 36 -6.59 13.71 9.07
C ASP A 36 -7.00 12.23 9.01
N THR A 37 -6.09 11.33 9.39
CA THR A 37 -6.30 9.87 9.29
C THR A 37 -7.05 9.29 10.48
N GLU A 38 -6.87 9.84 11.68
CA GLU A 38 -7.53 9.36 12.90
C GLU A 38 -9.00 9.77 12.96
N ILE A 39 -9.32 11.02 12.61
CA ILE A 39 -10.71 11.50 12.52
C ILE A 39 -11.48 10.72 11.43
N ALA A 40 -10.86 10.50 10.27
CA ALA A 40 -11.45 9.68 9.21
C ALA A 40 -11.56 8.20 9.61
N ALA A 41 -10.65 7.67 10.44
CA ALA A 41 -10.74 6.30 10.96
C ALA A 41 -11.89 6.14 11.97
N ILE A 42 -12.08 7.10 12.87
CA ILE A 42 -13.20 7.13 13.82
C ILE A 42 -14.53 7.20 13.07
N ALA A 43 -14.67 8.10 12.09
CA ALA A 43 -15.88 8.22 11.29
C ALA A 43 -16.21 6.93 10.49
N ARG A 44 -15.18 6.23 9.97
CA ARG A 44 -15.36 4.92 9.31
C ARG A 44 -15.79 3.83 10.29
N ALA A 45 -15.21 3.81 11.50
CA ALA A 45 -15.57 2.85 12.54
C ALA A 45 -17.03 3.06 13.01
N GLU A 46 -17.45 4.30 13.20
CA GLU A 46 -18.83 4.64 13.55
C GLU A 46 -19.82 4.25 12.44
N LEU A 47 -19.50 4.54 11.18
CA LEU A 47 -20.33 4.14 10.04
C LEU A 47 -20.41 2.61 9.92
N ALA A 48 -19.32 1.90 10.18
CA ALA A 48 -19.27 0.44 10.17
C ALA A 48 -20.12 -0.15 11.31
N ALA A 49 -20.06 0.41 12.51
CA ALA A 49 -20.90 0.03 13.65
C ALA A 49 -22.39 0.28 13.36
N ALA A 50 -22.75 1.45 12.80
CA ALA A 50 -24.11 1.77 12.41
C ALA A 50 -24.63 0.89 11.26
N SER A 51 -23.75 0.44 10.36
CA SER A 51 -24.08 -0.52 9.30
C SER A 51 -24.30 -1.93 9.86
N ALA A 52 -23.48 -2.36 10.82
CA ALA A 52 -23.61 -3.64 11.49
C ALA A 52 -24.91 -3.71 12.32
N ALA A 53 -25.25 -2.64 13.04
CA ALA A 53 -26.51 -2.52 13.78
C ALA A 53 -27.74 -2.65 12.86
N ARG A 54 -27.74 -1.95 11.71
CA ARG A 54 -28.82 -2.07 10.71
C ARG A 54 -28.95 -3.48 10.13
N ARG A 55 -27.83 -4.17 9.87
CA ARG A 55 -27.84 -5.57 9.41
C ARG A 55 -28.40 -6.51 10.48
N ALA A 56 -28.00 -6.33 11.74
CA ALA A 56 -28.51 -7.13 12.86
C ALA A 56 -30.03 -6.94 13.07
N GLU A 57 -30.53 -5.71 12.96
CA GLU A 57 -31.97 -5.43 13.02
C GLU A 57 -32.75 -6.09 11.87
N MET A 58 -32.23 -6.04 10.64
CA MET A 58 -32.86 -6.69 9.50
C MET A 58 -32.85 -8.22 9.63
N GLU A 59 -31.76 -8.81 10.14
CA GLU A 59 -31.69 -10.25 10.42
C GLU A 59 -32.66 -10.67 11.53
N ALA A 60 -32.82 -9.86 12.58
CA ALA A 60 -33.79 -10.11 13.64
C ALA A 60 -35.23 -10.09 13.11
N LYS A 61 -35.58 -9.10 12.28
CA LYS A 61 -36.88 -9.02 11.61
C LYS A 61 -37.12 -10.23 10.70
N ARG A 62 -36.11 -10.65 9.94
CA ARG A 62 -36.20 -11.84 9.07
C ARG A 62 -36.40 -13.12 9.88
N LYS A 63 -35.67 -13.31 10.99
CA LYS A 63 -35.85 -14.47 11.88
C LYS A 63 -37.23 -14.50 12.53
N ALA A 64 -37.76 -13.34 12.94
CA ALA A 64 -39.12 -13.23 13.47
C ALA A 64 -40.16 -13.63 12.42
N ALA A 65 -40.07 -13.08 11.20
CA ALA A 65 -40.98 -13.40 10.10
C ALA A 65 -40.94 -14.89 9.72
N VAL A 66 -39.75 -15.50 9.69
CA VAL A 66 -39.61 -16.95 9.44
C VAL A 66 -40.26 -17.77 10.55
N LYS A 67 -40.08 -17.37 11.82
CA LYS A 67 -40.70 -18.06 12.96
C LYS A 67 -42.23 -17.97 12.91
N GLU A 68 -42.78 -16.82 12.55
CA GLU A 68 -44.22 -16.62 12.35
C GLU A 68 -44.75 -17.47 11.19
N TYR A 69 -44.04 -17.49 10.06
CA TYR A 69 -44.38 -18.32 8.91
C TYR A 69 -44.45 -19.81 9.27
N TYR A 70 -43.44 -20.33 9.98
CA TYR A 70 -43.44 -21.73 10.40
C TYR A 70 -44.48 -22.04 11.48
N ALA A 71 -44.79 -21.10 12.39
CA ALA A 71 -45.86 -21.27 13.36
C ALA A 71 -47.23 -21.38 12.66
N LEU A 72 -47.47 -20.56 11.65
CA LEU A 72 -48.70 -20.57 10.84
C LEU A 72 -48.81 -21.81 9.95
N LEU A 73 -47.69 -22.30 9.43
CA LEU A 73 -47.64 -23.57 8.70
C LEU A 73 -47.99 -24.74 9.64
N LYS A 74 -47.38 -24.76 10.82
CA LYS A 74 -47.59 -25.81 11.83
C LYS A 74 -49.05 -25.86 12.30
N SER A 75 -49.67 -24.71 12.53
CA SER A 75 -51.10 -24.65 12.90
C SER A 75 -52.03 -25.10 11.78
N LYS A 76 -51.66 -24.89 10.51
CA LYS A 76 -52.43 -25.38 9.36
C LYS A 76 -52.29 -26.89 9.16
N THR A 77 -51.16 -27.47 9.52
CA THR A 77 -50.88 -28.91 9.31
C THR A 77 -51.38 -29.83 10.44
N THR A 78 -51.83 -29.29 11.58
CA THR A 78 -52.32 -30.10 12.72
C THR A 78 -53.79 -30.51 12.63
N VAL A 79 -54.44 -30.37 11.46
CA VAL A 79 -55.66 -31.13 11.18
C VAL A 79 -55.21 -32.53 10.79
N ILE A 80 -54.99 -33.38 11.79
CA ILE A 80 -54.84 -34.82 11.60
C ILE A 80 -56.24 -35.33 11.22
N ASP A 81 -56.45 -35.52 9.93
CA ASP A 81 -57.62 -36.17 9.35
C ASP A 81 -57.42 -37.69 9.41
N ASP A 82 -57.65 -38.28 10.58
CA ASP A 82 -57.62 -39.74 10.78
C ASP A 82 -58.90 -40.43 10.26
N LEU A 83 -59.70 -39.78 9.39
CA LEU A 83 -61.03 -40.28 9.02
C LEU A 83 -61.35 -40.31 7.52
N MET A 84 -60.35 -40.20 6.62
CA MET A 84 -60.61 -40.26 5.16
C MET A 84 -59.56 -40.98 4.30
N ASP A 85 -59.00 -42.10 4.77
CA ASP A 85 -58.37 -43.11 3.89
C ASP A 85 -59.36 -44.24 3.58
N THR A 86 -60.50 -43.88 3.00
CA THR A 86 -61.39 -44.85 2.36
C THR A 86 -60.87 -45.16 0.95
N GLU A 87 -61.08 -46.38 0.46
CA GLU A 87 -60.70 -46.78 -0.91
C GLU A 87 -61.27 -45.82 -1.98
N ALA A 88 -62.42 -45.20 -1.70
CA ALA A 88 -63.02 -44.17 -2.54
C ALA A 88 -62.14 -42.91 -2.67
N ALA A 89 -61.50 -42.46 -1.59
CA ALA A 89 -60.58 -41.33 -1.59
C ALA A 89 -59.29 -41.67 -2.36
N ALA A 90 -58.78 -42.89 -2.22
CA ALA A 90 -57.61 -43.37 -2.99
C ALA A 90 -57.91 -43.43 -4.50
N ILE A 91 -59.08 -43.91 -4.90
CA ILE A 91 -59.53 -43.95 -6.30
C ILE A 91 -59.70 -42.53 -6.85
N ALA A 92 -60.29 -41.61 -6.08
CA ALA A 92 -60.45 -40.21 -6.49
C ALA A 92 -59.10 -39.52 -6.70
N ARG A 93 -58.13 -39.74 -5.80
CA ARG A 93 -56.75 -39.24 -5.95
C ARG A 93 -56.06 -39.83 -7.19
N GLY A 94 -56.22 -41.11 -7.45
CA GLY A 94 -55.69 -41.77 -8.65
C GLY A 94 -56.26 -41.18 -9.95
N ARG A 95 -57.56 -40.91 -9.99
CA ARG A 95 -58.22 -40.25 -11.14
C ARG A 95 -57.72 -38.82 -11.34
N MET A 96 -57.65 -38.03 -10.27
CA MET A 96 -57.14 -36.65 -10.34
C MET A 96 -55.66 -36.61 -10.77
N ALA A 97 -54.85 -37.57 -10.33
CA ALA A 97 -53.45 -37.68 -10.75
C ALA A 97 -53.34 -38.00 -12.25
N ALA A 98 -54.15 -38.95 -12.76
CA ALA A 98 -54.21 -39.29 -14.18
C ALA A 98 -54.71 -38.13 -15.05
N GLU A 99 -55.74 -37.41 -14.59
CA GLU A 99 -56.23 -36.20 -15.28
C GLU A 99 -55.21 -35.06 -15.24
N SER A 100 -54.42 -34.94 -14.18
CA SER A 100 -53.34 -33.96 -14.08
C SER A 100 -52.17 -34.31 -14.99
N SER A 101 -51.76 -35.57 -15.07
CA SER A 101 -50.71 -36.01 -15.99
C SER A 101 -51.15 -35.83 -17.44
N ALA A 102 -52.38 -36.21 -17.79
CA ALA A 102 -52.93 -36.01 -19.12
C ALA A 102 -52.95 -34.51 -19.52
N ARG A 103 -53.37 -33.62 -18.61
CA ARG A 103 -53.32 -32.17 -18.83
C ARG A 103 -51.90 -31.66 -19.06
N LYS A 104 -50.94 -32.07 -18.22
CA LYS A 104 -49.54 -31.68 -18.36
C LYS A 104 -48.92 -32.17 -19.67
N GLU A 105 -49.28 -33.38 -20.10
CA GLU A 105 -48.82 -33.92 -21.38
C GLU A 105 -49.36 -33.09 -22.55
N THR A 106 -50.65 -32.75 -22.54
CA THR A 106 -51.27 -31.90 -23.57
C THR A 106 -50.64 -30.50 -23.61
N GLU A 107 -50.47 -29.85 -22.45
CA GLU A 107 -49.86 -28.53 -22.35
C GLU A 107 -48.39 -28.55 -22.79
N SER A 108 -47.64 -29.61 -22.44
CA SER A 108 -46.26 -29.76 -22.89
C SER A 108 -46.15 -29.94 -24.41
N ALA A 109 -47.12 -30.60 -25.04
CA ALA A 109 -47.18 -30.77 -26.49
C ALA A 109 -47.51 -29.45 -27.19
N GLU A 110 -48.42 -28.65 -26.63
CA GLU A 110 -48.77 -27.31 -27.11
C GLU A 110 -47.57 -26.36 -27.04
N ILE A 111 -46.89 -26.29 -25.89
CA ILE A 111 -45.69 -25.46 -25.71
C ILE A 111 -44.59 -25.86 -26.70
N ARG A 112 -44.39 -27.18 -26.94
CA ARG A 112 -43.42 -27.64 -27.94
C ARG A 112 -43.79 -27.18 -29.35
N ARG A 113 -45.08 -27.21 -29.70
CA ARG A 113 -45.58 -26.73 -31.00
C ARG A 113 -45.35 -25.23 -31.16
N GLU A 114 -45.71 -24.44 -30.14
CA GLU A 114 -45.54 -22.99 -30.14
C GLU A 114 -44.06 -22.59 -30.20
N ASN A 115 -43.19 -23.25 -29.45
CA ASN A 115 -41.75 -23.03 -29.52
C ASN A 115 -41.17 -23.35 -30.90
N ALA A 116 -41.62 -24.43 -31.53
CA ALA A 116 -41.21 -24.77 -32.88
C ALA A 116 -41.68 -23.72 -33.91
N GLU A 117 -42.88 -23.17 -33.73
CA GLU A 117 -43.43 -22.11 -34.57
C GLU A 117 -42.69 -20.78 -34.38
N MET A 118 -42.45 -20.36 -33.14
CA MET A 118 -41.66 -19.17 -32.82
C MET A 118 -40.25 -19.27 -33.39
N LYS A 119 -39.60 -20.43 -33.29
CA LYS A 119 -38.27 -20.65 -33.88
C LYS A 119 -38.28 -20.52 -35.40
N LYS A 120 -39.35 -20.97 -36.08
CA LYS A 120 -39.54 -20.76 -37.53
C LYS A 120 -39.74 -19.28 -37.86
N ARG A 121 -40.55 -18.56 -37.07
CA ARG A 121 -40.76 -17.11 -37.23
C ARG A 121 -39.44 -16.35 -37.07
N LEU A 122 -38.70 -16.61 -35.99
CA LEU A 122 -37.40 -15.98 -35.73
C LEU A 122 -36.36 -16.29 -36.81
N LYS A 123 -36.34 -17.51 -37.36
CA LYS A 123 -35.46 -17.86 -38.48
C LYS A 123 -35.76 -17.04 -39.73
N ASN A 124 -37.01 -16.67 -39.95
CA ASN A 124 -37.45 -15.90 -41.11
C ASN A 124 -37.38 -14.38 -40.88
N VAL A 125 -37.15 -13.92 -39.65
CA VAL A 125 -36.87 -12.51 -39.36
C VAL A 125 -35.43 -12.23 -39.75
N LYS A 126 -35.25 -11.58 -40.90
CA LYS A 126 -33.97 -10.96 -41.26
C LYS A 126 -33.72 -9.83 -40.29
N THR A 127 -32.61 -9.85 -39.56
CA THR A 127 -32.17 -8.71 -38.75
C THR A 127 -31.96 -7.52 -39.68
N SER A 128 -32.90 -6.58 -39.71
CA SER A 128 -32.62 -5.25 -40.25
C SER A 128 -31.67 -4.60 -39.26
N LEU A 129 -30.40 -4.51 -39.61
CA LEU A 129 -29.52 -3.57 -38.95
C LEU A 129 -30.10 -2.20 -39.27
N ASP A 130 -30.46 -1.47 -38.23
CA ASP A 130 -30.88 -0.08 -38.34
C ASP A 130 -29.70 0.71 -38.92
N THR A 131 -29.85 1.18 -40.15
CA THR A 131 -28.88 2.04 -40.82
C THR A 131 -29.30 3.50 -40.65
N ASP A 132 -29.66 3.88 -39.43
CA ASP A 132 -29.89 5.28 -39.08
C ASP A 132 -28.53 5.99 -38.96
N ILE A 133 -28.24 6.84 -39.93
CA ILE A 133 -27.00 7.62 -40.06
C ILE A 133 -26.88 8.69 -38.96
N THR A 134 -27.92 8.95 -38.17
CA THR A 134 -27.83 9.88 -37.03
C THR A 134 -26.87 9.42 -35.92
N ASP A 135 -26.56 8.11 -35.85
CA ASP A 135 -25.48 7.57 -35.01
C ASP A 135 -24.07 7.96 -35.50
N GLU A 136 -23.89 8.27 -36.79
CA GLU A 136 -22.60 8.69 -37.35
C GLU A 136 -22.16 10.07 -36.82
N ILE A 137 -23.10 10.96 -36.47
CA ILE A 137 -22.78 12.27 -35.86
C ILE A 137 -22.22 12.05 -34.44
N ALA A 138 -22.78 11.12 -33.68
CA ALA A 138 -22.24 10.74 -32.38
C ALA A 138 -20.88 10.03 -32.50
N GLY A 139 -20.67 9.26 -33.58
CA GLY A 139 -19.38 8.68 -33.94
C GLY A 139 -18.32 9.74 -34.26
N ALA A 140 -18.63 10.68 -35.15
CA ALA A 140 -17.75 11.77 -35.55
C ALA A 140 -17.35 12.65 -34.35
N ALA A 141 -18.29 12.97 -33.46
CA ALA A 141 -18.00 13.74 -32.24
C ALA A 141 -17.07 12.99 -31.27
N ARG A 142 -17.13 11.64 -31.23
CA ARG A 142 -16.20 10.82 -30.44
C ARG A 142 -14.81 10.81 -31.05
N GLU A 143 -14.71 10.74 -32.38
CA GLU A 143 -13.43 10.79 -33.10
C GLU A 143 -12.75 12.15 -32.94
N GLU A 144 -13.48 13.26 -33.08
CA GLU A 144 -12.97 14.60 -32.83
C GLU A 144 -12.48 14.77 -31.39
N ARG A 145 -13.25 14.28 -30.41
CA ARG A 145 -12.84 14.31 -29.00
C ARG A 145 -11.60 13.47 -28.75
N ALA A 146 -11.47 12.31 -29.41
CA ALA A 146 -10.29 11.46 -29.31
C ALA A 146 -9.05 12.15 -29.91
N ALA A 147 -9.19 12.76 -31.09
CA ALA A 147 -8.13 13.53 -31.74
C ALA A 147 -7.69 14.72 -30.88
N ALA A 148 -8.64 15.48 -30.33
CA ALA A 148 -8.36 16.59 -29.42
C ALA A 148 -7.66 16.13 -28.13
N ALA A 149 -8.04 14.96 -27.58
CA ALA A 149 -7.37 14.39 -26.42
C ALA A 149 -5.93 13.95 -26.74
N MET A 150 -5.68 13.37 -27.92
CA MET A 150 -4.33 13.03 -28.36
C MET A 150 -3.46 14.27 -28.56
N ALA A 151 -3.99 15.32 -29.17
CA ALA A 151 -3.28 16.60 -29.35
C ALA A 151 -2.89 17.23 -28.00
N ARG A 152 -3.80 17.22 -27.01
CA ARG A 152 -3.50 17.70 -25.64
C ARG A 152 -2.41 16.87 -24.96
N ARG A 153 -2.42 15.55 -25.13
CA ARG A 153 -1.38 14.66 -24.58
C ARG A 153 -0.02 14.92 -25.22
N ALA A 154 0.03 15.06 -26.54
CA ALA A 154 1.26 15.39 -27.27
C ALA A 154 1.84 16.74 -26.81
N ALA A 155 1.02 17.79 -26.71
CA ALA A 155 1.45 19.09 -26.21
C ALA A 155 1.99 19.02 -24.76
N LYS A 156 1.34 18.22 -23.89
CA LYS A 156 1.81 18.03 -22.51
C LYS A 156 3.15 17.29 -22.45
N ILE A 157 3.37 16.30 -23.31
CA ILE A 157 4.65 15.58 -23.39
C ILE A 157 5.78 16.53 -23.79
N GLU A 158 5.57 17.35 -24.82
CA GLU A 158 6.58 18.32 -25.25
C GLU A 158 6.88 19.37 -24.18
N LYS A 159 5.86 19.84 -23.45
CA LYS A 159 6.07 20.75 -22.31
C LYS A 159 6.92 20.11 -21.21
N ILE A 160 6.62 18.86 -20.83
CA ILE A 160 7.38 18.14 -19.81
C ILE A 160 8.82 17.90 -20.27
N LYS A 161 9.05 17.58 -21.55
CA LYS A 161 10.41 17.44 -22.10
C LYS A 161 11.19 18.74 -21.97
N ALA A 162 10.60 19.88 -22.37
CA ALA A 162 11.25 21.18 -22.26
C ALA A 162 11.56 21.56 -20.80
N GLU A 163 10.62 21.31 -19.87
CA GLU A 163 10.82 21.54 -18.43
C GLU A 163 11.94 20.67 -17.86
N ASN A 164 11.99 19.38 -18.23
CA ASN A 164 13.03 18.46 -17.81
C ASN A 164 14.42 18.85 -18.35
N GLU A 165 14.49 19.30 -19.60
CA GLU A 165 15.74 19.76 -20.19
C GLU A 165 16.24 21.04 -19.52
N ALA A 166 15.34 22.00 -19.25
CA ALA A 166 15.67 23.21 -18.49
C ALA A 166 16.14 22.89 -17.06
N MET A 167 15.51 21.91 -16.39
CA MET A 167 15.93 21.47 -15.06
C MET A 167 17.31 20.81 -15.09
N ARG A 168 17.59 19.96 -16.09
CA ARG A 168 18.91 19.35 -16.27
C ARG A 168 20.00 20.38 -16.53
N GLN A 169 19.72 21.39 -17.35
CA GLN A 169 20.66 22.50 -17.58
C GLN A 169 20.92 23.28 -16.29
N ARG A 170 19.88 23.58 -15.50
CA ARG A 170 20.04 24.23 -14.20
C ARG A 170 20.91 23.40 -13.28
N LEU A 171 20.61 22.12 -13.10
CA LEU A 171 21.39 21.19 -12.27
C LEU A 171 22.84 21.08 -12.75
N SER A 172 23.08 20.99 -14.06
CA SER A 172 24.44 20.97 -14.63
C SER A 172 25.22 22.25 -14.36
N ASN A 173 24.54 23.40 -14.35
CA ASN A 173 25.15 24.69 -14.07
C ASN A 173 25.26 24.97 -12.57
N THR A 174 24.57 24.20 -11.72
CA THR A 174 24.69 24.32 -10.27
C THR A 174 25.90 23.51 -9.83
N LYS A 175 27.04 24.19 -9.64
CA LYS A 175 28.19 23.57 -8.99
C LYS A 175 27.85 23.40 -7.51
N ALA A 176 27.99 22.18 -6.98
CA ALA A 176 27.89 21.95 -5.54
C ALA A 176 28.92 22.85 -4.86
N LYS A 177 28.45 23.78 -4.03
CA LYS A 177 29.29 24.55 -3.14
C LYS A 177 29.54 23.66 -1.93
N THR A 178 30.50 22.74 -2.06
CA THR A 178 31.01 22.00 -0.91
C THR A 178 31.75 23.01 -0.06
N ASP A 179 31.30 23.17 1.18
CA ASP A 179 32.03 23.91 2.18
C ASP A 179 33.22 23.06 2.59
N ASP A 180 34.43 23.56 2.33
CA ASP A 180 35.68 22.81 2.59
C ASP A 180 36.28 23.21 3.96
N ASP A 181 35.68 24.16 4.68
CA ASP A 181 36.20 24.65 5.97
C ASP A 181 35.48 24.04 7.18
N VAL A 182 35.84 22.81 7.52
CA VAL A 182 35.30 22.08 8.68
C VAL A 182 35.58 22.77 10.03
N LEU A 183 36.35 23.86 10.07
CA LEU A 183 36.68 24.57 11.31
C LEU A 183 35.61 25.59 11.74
N ASP A 184 34.74 26.01 10.81
CA ASP A 184 33.61 26.92 11.09
C ASP A 184 32.30 26.20 11.44
N ASP A 185 32.26 24.88 11.24
CA ASP A 185 31.14 24.02 11.61
C ASP A 185 30.75 24.22 13.10
N GLU A 186 29.52 24.69 13.31
CA GLU A 186 28.92 24.78 14.63
C GLU A 186 28.61 23.38 15.16
N LEU A 187 29.28 23.00 16.24
CA LEU A 187 28.96 21.78 16.98
C LEU A 187 27.58 21.92 17.61
N ALA A 188 26.84 20.80 17.71
CA ALA A 188 25.58 20.72 18.43
C ALA A 188 25.80 21.17 19.90
N GLY A 189 25.47 22.43 20.20
CA GLY A 189 25.81 23.09 21.47
C GLY A 189 26.38 24.51 21.36
N GLY A 190 26.60 25.04 20.14
CA GLY A 190 26.90 26.46 19.92
C GLY A 190 28.37 26.86 20.05
N GLY A 191 29.30 25.96 19.76
CA GLY A 191 30.73 26.27 19.68
C GLY A 191 31.36 25.73 18.40
N ASN A 192 32.42 26.36 17.90
CA ASN A 192 33.14 25.88 16.71
C ASN A 192 34.32 24.95 17.08
N ILE A 193 34.75 24.14 16.11
CA ILE A 193 35.83 23.15 16.30
C ILE A 193 37.16 23.83 16.67
N ALA A 194 37.42 25.03 16.14
CA ALA A 194 38.61 25.82 16.46
C ALA A 194 38.74 26.11 17.96
N ALA A 195 37.68 26.62 18.60
CA ALA A 195 37.68 26.92 20.03
C ALA A 195 37.92 25.66 20.90
N LEU A 196 37.41 24.51 20.46
CA LEU A 196 37.56 23.25 21.17
C LEU A 196 39.01 22.73 21.13
N ARG A 197 39.68 22.90 19.99
CA ARG A 197 41.10 22.58 19.83
C ARG A 197 41.99 23.49 20.67
N ASP A 198 41.71 24.79 20.69
CA ASP A 198 42.48 25.75 21.49
C ASP A 198 42.35 25.46 22.98
N LYS A 199 41.14 25.14 23.45
CA LYS A 199 40.91 24.70 24.83
C LYS A 199 41.71 23.44 25.16
N LYS A 200 41.67 22.42 24.30
CA LYS A 200 42.45 21.19 24.51
C LYS A 200 43.96 21.42 24.52
N ALA A 201 44.46 22.36 23.71
CA ALA A 201 45.87 22.72 23.71
C ALA A 201 46.27 23.43 25.02
N ALA A 202 45.42 24.31 25.55
CA ALA A 202 45.62 24.94 26.85
C ALA A 202 45.64 23.90 27.99
N ASP A 203 44.61 23.04 28.05
CA ASP A 203 44.51 21.96 29.04
C ASP A 203 45.75 21.03 29.01
N SER A 204 46.28 20.76 27.81
CA SER A 204 47.50 19.96 27.65
C SER A 204 48.75 20.66 28.20
N LYS A 205 48.89 21.97 27.98
CA LYS A 205 50.01 22.75 28.53
C LYS A 205 49.96 22.76 30.05
N ASP A 206 48.79 22.98 30.63
CA ASP A 206 48.60 22.99 32.08
C ASP A 206 48.87 21.61 32.69
N SER A 207 48.39 20.55 32.04
CA SER A 207 48.67 19.17 32.45
C SER A 207 50.17 18.86 32.41
N LYS A 208 50.87 19.25 31.34
CA LYS A 208 52.33 19.07 31.24
C LYS A 208 53.08 19.87 32.30
N ALA A 209 52.65 21.10 32.58
CA ALA A 209 53.25 21.93 33.63
C ALA A 209 53.04 21.33 35.03
N ALA A 210 51.85 20.77 35.29
CA ALA A 210 51.56 20.06 36.54
C ALA A 210 52.43 18.81 36.70
N VAL A 211 52.53 17.98 35.66
CA VAL A 211 53.40 16.79 35.64
C VAL A 211 54.87 17.15 35.85
N ALA A 212 55.35 18.22 35.21
CA ALA A 212 56.72 18.70 35.39
C ALA A 212 57.03 19.13 36.84
N LYS A 213 56.07 19.74 37.53
CA LYS A 213 56.21 20.10 38.96
C LYS A 213 56.31 18.85 39.83
N VAL A 214 55.45 17.86 39.59
CA VAL A 214 55.47 16.58 40.33
C VAL A 214 56.81 15.87 40.12
N LEU A 215 57.24 15.69 38.87
CA LEU A 215 58.53 15.07 38.55
C LEU A 215 59.72 15.80 39.20
N LYS A 216 59.71 17.14 39.23
CA LYS A 216 60.77 17.91 39.91
C LYS A 216 60.79 17.62 41.41
N SER A 217 59.64 17.51 42.05
CA SER A 217 59.53 17.19 43.48
C SER A 217 59.98 15.76 43.78
N GLU A 218 59.59 14.79 42.95
CA GLU A 218 59.99 13.38 43.06
C GLU A 218 61.49 13.21 42.85
N ASN A 219 62.07 13.86 41.84
CA ASN A 219 63.51 13.84 41.59
C ASN A 219 64.31 14.44 42.76
N SER A 220 63.80 15.52 43.38
CA SER A 220 64.43 16.10 44.58
C SER A 220 64.33 15.15 45.78
N ALA A 221 63.18 14.51 45.99
CA ALA A 221 63.01 13.50 47.04
C ALA A 221 63.91 12.28 46.82
N MET A 222 64.05 11.81 45.58
CA MET A 222 64.95 10.72 45.22
C MET A 222 66.41 11.10 45.47
N GLY A 223 66.84 12.31 45.09
CA GLY A 223 68.18 12.82 45.39
C GLY A 223 68.48 12.83 46.89
N LYS A 224 67.53 13.27 47.74
CA LYS A 224 67.66 13.21 49.20
C LYS A 224 67.77 11.78 49.73
N ARG A 225 67.00 10.84 49.17
CA ARG A 225 67.10 9.42 49.53
C ARG A 225 68.46 8.85 49.18
N ILE A 226 68.97 9.13 47.98
CA ILE A 226 70.31 8.70 47.54
C ILE A 226 71.40 9.28 48.43
N ALA A 227 71.32 10.57 48.77
CA ALA A 227 72.29 11.21 49.68
C ALA A 227 72.26 10.60 51.10
N ASN A 228 71.10 10.15 51.56
CA ASN A 228 70.95 9.51 52.86
C ASN A 228 71.26 8.00 52.84
N THR A 229 71.40 7.38 51.66
CA THR A 229 71.87 6.00 51.53
C THR A 229 73.39 5.99 51.44
N HIS A 230 74.05 5.74 52.57
CA HIS A 230 75.46 5.33 52.58
C HIS A 230 75.53 3.81 52.63
N SER A 231 76.33 3.21 51.75
CA SER A 231 76.65 1.79 51.82
C SER A 231 77.42 1.52 53.11
N LYS A 232 76.93 0.60 53.95
CA LYS A 232 77.60 0.16 55.18
C LYS A 232 78.73 -0.83 54.86
N THR A 233 79.53 -0.52 53.85
CA THR A 233 80.66 -1.32 53.38
C THR A 233 81.94 -0.62 53.79
N ASP A 234 82.48 -1.12 54.90
CA ASP A 234 83.88 -1.12 55.31
C ASP A 234 84.86 -0.75 54.18
N ASP A 235 85.37 0.48 54.25
CA ASP A 235 86.36 1.06 53.36
C ASP A 235 87.77 0.43 53.53
N GLY A 236 87.94 -0.56 54.43
CA GLY A 236 89.14 -1.40 54.50
C GLY A 236 90.41 -0.68 54.95
N ASN A 237 90.33 0.55 55.44
CA ASN A 237 91.45 1.32 56.01
C ASN A 237 91.32 1.34 57.53
N GLY A 238 91.57 0.15 58.13
CA GLY A 238 91.49 -0.15 59.55
C GLY A 238 92.25 0.79 60.48
N ILE A 239 91.64 1.92 60.81
CA ILE A 239 92.03 2.79 61.92
C ILE A 239 90.77 2.98 62.77
N GLN A 240 90.64 2.13 63.78
CA GLN A 240 89.72 2.36 64.88
C GLN A 240 90.41 3.31 65.87
N PHE A 241 89.83 4.49 66.04
CA PHE A 241 89.85 5.24 67.30
C PHE A 241 88.45 5.77 67.56
#